data_AF-Q9HPK8-F1
#
_entry.id   AF-Q9HPK8-F1
#
_cell.length_a   1.000
_cell.length_b   1.000
_cell.length_c   1.000
_cell.angle_alpha   90.00
_cell.angle_beta   90.00
_cell.angle_gamma   90.00
#
_symmetry.space_group_name_H-M   'P 1'
#
loop_
_entity.id
_entity.type
_entity.pdbx_description
1 polymer ?
#
loop_
_entity_poly.entity_id
_entity_poly.type
_entity_poly.pdbx_seq_one_letter_code
_entity_poly.pdbx_strand_id
1 'polypeptide(L)'
;MDEINEETARGPVSKNINNLYNSIHDKEVISYFEGEEESQEKVLDIFLRANEGGTQLKKSDILLSIATAHWSREDQTNSIVAREEIQALVDKLNKHESRGTVEFDSNFVLRALMLTGEVSSLSFSLSNFTKSTLSKMKDAWMSPEFEKSLFRTLDLMKSYGFTTSHIRSKISLLPVIYYFYSNGNPTISYESKHGKENRQKILYWMCSIVTNGELTTGGTIQTIRGVRKALRESPANEFPLNEIESTLNNYNKSMGFDRENIERWFNDSSKSNRVLRVVLSLLYFPNVANENYSFEVDHIFPKSKLKSDYLVDEVGMSREEASKIEKLRDNPANLQLIRERPNRKKSDKPPAEWLPTRSDDYMQRHRIPESNELYEIENVGEFLEARKDMIISDLLNQSPDRNNISMNDQEDLI
;
A
#
# COMPACT_ATOMS: atom_id res chain seq x y z
N MET A 1 -65.55 0.90 1.72
CA MET A 1 -65.24 1.24 0.32
C MET A 1 -65.96 2.55 0.10
N ASP A 2 -65.26 3.66 0.33
CA ASP A 2 -65.86 4.97 0.11
C ASP A 2 -66.01 5.18 -1.40
N GLU A 3 -67.25 5.32 -1.85
CA GLU A 3 -67.57 5.63 -3.24
C GLU A 3 -66.88 6.94 -3.62
N ILE A 4 -65.89 6.84 -4.50
CA ILE A 4 -65.24 8.00 -5.09
C ILE A 4 -66.30 8.73 -5.90
N ASN A 5 -66.76 9.86 -5.38
CA ASN A 5 -67.73 10.72 -6.06
C ASN A 5 -67.08 11.29 -7.34
N GLU A 6 -67.42 10.70 -8.49
CA GLU A 6 -66.83 10.96 -9.81
C GLU A 6 -66.88 12.45 -10.22
N GLU A 7 -67.89 13.20 -9.77
CA GLU A 7 -68.02 14.63 -10.06
C GLU A 7 -66.96 15.47 -9.36
N THR A 8 -66.60 15.12 -8.12
CA THR A 8 -65.57 15.85 -7.35
C THR A 8 -64.14 15.46 -7.74
N ALA A 9 -63.94 14.28 -8.33
CA ALA A 9 -62.64 13.81 -8.79
C ALA A 9 -62.22 14.40 -10.15
N ARG A 10 -63.17 14.79 -11.01
CA ARG A 10 -62.90 15.34 -12.36
C ARG A 10 -62.05 16.60 -12.36
N GLY A 11 -62.31 17.54 -11.43
CA GLY A 11 -61.54 18.79 -11.33
C GLY A 11 -60.06 18.56 -10.99
N PRO A 12 -59.74 17.86 -9.89
CA PRO A 12 -58.37 17.52 -9.53
C PRO A 12 -57.66 16.68 -10.58
N VAL A 13 -58.34 15.68 -11.18
CA VAL A 13 -57.75 14.82 -12.21
C VAL A 13 -57.43 15.62 -13.48
N SER A 14 -58.35 16.46 -13.96
CA SER A 14 -58.11 17.30 -15.14
C SER A 14 -57.00 18.33 -14.88
N LYS A 15 -56.93 18.90 -13.68
CA LYS A 15 -55.85 19.80 -13.27
C LYS A 15 -54.49 19.08 -13.23
N ASN A 16 -54.44 17.86 -12.71
CA ASN A 16 -53.22 17.06 -12.66
C ASN A 16 -52.76 16.63 -14.06
N ILE A 17 -53.69 16.25 -14.94
CA ILE A 17 -53.39 15.90 -16.34
C ILE A 17 -52.87 17.13 -17.10
N ASN A 18 -53.49 18.31 -16.93
CA ASN A 18 -52.99 19.55 -17.53
C ASN A 18 -51.63 19.95 -16.98
N ASN A 19 -51.40 19.79 -15.67
CA ASN A 19 -50.08 20.06 -15.08
C ASN A 19 -49.00 19.11 -15.63
N LEU A 20 -49.35 17.84 -15.84
CA LEU A 20 -48.45 16.85 -16.44
C LEU A 20 -48.16 17.21 -17.91
N TYR A 21 -49.20 17.51 -18.69
CA TYR A 21 -49.09 17.93 -20.07
C TYR A 21 -48.18 19.17 -20.20
N ASN A 22 -48.45 20.23 -19.43
CA ASN A 22 -47.66 21.46 -19.46
C ASN A 22 -46.21 21.22 -18.99
N SER A 23 -45.98 20.30 -18.05
CA SER A 23 -44.63 20.00 -17.57
C SER A 23 -43.80 19.20 -18.57
N ILE A 24 -44.43 18.45 -19.48
CA ILE A 24 -43.76 17.65 -20.51
C ILE A 24 -43.62 18.45 -21.82
N HIS A 25 -44.65 19.21 -22.20
CA HIS A 25 -44.73 19.85 -23.51
C HIS A 25 -44.41 21.34 -23.52
N ASP A 26 -44.76 22.09 -22.47
CA ASP A 26 -44.67 23.56 -22.49
C ASP A 26 -43.52 24.10 -21.65
N LYS A 27 -43.10 23.38 -20.60
CA LYS A 27 -41.88 23.73 -19.87
C LYS A 27 -40.69 23.22 -20.66
N GLU A 28 -39.80 24.13 -21.06
CA GLU A 28 -38.44 23.77 -21.48
C GLU A 28 -37.74 23.12 -20.28
N VAL A 29 -37.82 21.79 -20.18
CA VAL A 29 -37.26 21.02 -19.06
C VAL A 29 -35.73 21.03 -19.09
N ILE A 30 -35.15 21.37 -20.24
CA ILE A 30 -33.70 21.45 -20.42
C ILE A 30 -33.27 22.86 -20.00
N SER A 31 -32.89 23.00 -18.73
CA SER A 31 -32.09 24.15 -18.31
C SER A 31 -30.73 24.06 -19.00
N TYR A 32 -30.48 24.92 -19.98
CA TYR A 32 -29.18 25.05 -20.63
C TYR A 32 -28.53 26.37 -20.25
N PHE A 33 -27.20 26.36 -20.18
CA PHE A 33 -26.40 27.56 -19.99
C PHE A 33 -25.41 27.62 -21.15
N GLU A 34 -25.47 28.69 -21.92
CA GLU A 34 -24.55 28.91 -23.04
C GLU A 34 -23.26 29.52 -22.48
N GLY A 35 -22.19 28.72 -22.46
CA GLY A 35 -20.86 29.16 -22.05
C GLY A 35 -20.01 29.49 -23.27
N GLU A 36 -19.31 30.63 -23.25
CA GLU A 36 -18.40 31.05 -24.33
C GLU A 36 -17.06 30.27 -24.35
N GLU A 37 -16.81 29.39 -23.37
CA GLU A 37 -15.56 28.63 -23.25
C GLU A 37 -15.67 27.19 -23.78
N GLU A 38 -14.85 26.84 -24.76
CA GLU A 38 -14.72 25.48 -25.34
C GLU A 38 -13.91 24.50 -24.47
N SER A 39 -13.74 24.76 -23.16
CA SER A 39 -12.97 23.87 -22.30
C SER A 39 -13.74 22.58 -22.00
N GLN A 40 -13.37 21.49 -22.68
CA GLN A 40 -13.91 20.16 -22.44
C GLN A 40 -13.78 19.72 -20.97
N GLU A 41 -12.73 20.17 -20.28
CA GLU A 41 -12.50 19.87 -18.86
C GLU A 41 -13.50 20.61 -17.95
N LYS A 42 -13.86 21.85 -18.28
CA LYS A 42 -14.91 22.60 -17.59
C LYS A 42 -16.28 21.97 -17.80
N VAL A 43 -16.61 21.56 -19.04
CA VAL A 43 -17.85 20.85 -19.36
C VAL A 43 -17.97 19.55 -18.56
N LEU A 44 -16.87 18.80 -18.47
CA LEU A 44 -16.80 17.58 -17.67
C LEU A 44 -17.05 17.86 -16.18
N ASP A 45 -16.40 18.88 -15.62
CA ASP A 45 -16.56 19.22 -14.21
C ASP A 45 -17.99 19.71 -13.91
N ILE A 46 -18.61 20.47 -14.81
CA ILE A 46 -20.04 20.85 -14.72
C ILE A 46 -20.91 19.60 -14.75
N PHE A 47 -20.66 18.67 -15.67
CA PHE A 47 -21.41 17.42 -15.78
C PHE A 47 -21.31 16.59 -14.49
N LEU A 48 -20.12 16.47 -13.91
CA LEU A 48 -19.91 15.77 -12.65
C LEU A 48 -20.70 16.44 -11.52
N ARG A 49 -20.58 17.76 -11.37
CA ARG A 49 -21.28 18.54 -10.34
C ARG A 49 -22.80 18.46 -10.44
N ALA A 50 -23.34 18.56 -11.66
CA ALA A 50 -24.78 18.47 -11.88
C ALA A 50 -25.34 17.08 -11.50
N ASN A 51 -24.53 16.04 -11.62
CA ASN A 51 -24.89 14.67 -11.25
C ASN A 51 -24.49 14.28 -9.81
N GLU A 52 -23.91 15.19 -9.02
CA GLU A 52 -23.51 14.93 -7.62
C GLU A 52 -24.70 14.60 -6.70
N GLY A 53 -25.91 15.05 -7.05
CA GLY A 53 -27.15 14.71 -6.32
C GLY A 53 -27.67 13.29 -6.58
N GLY A 54 -27.09 12.57 -7.54
CA GLY A 54 -27.42 11.18 -7.90
C GLY A 54 -26.27 10.22 -7.59
N THR A 55 -26.08 9.19 -8.42
CA THR A 55 -24.91 8.31 -8.32
C THR A 55 -23.66 9.07 -8.77
N GLN A 56 -22.75 9.36 -7.83
CA GLN A 56 -21.49 10.05 -8.13
C GLN A 56 -20.64 9.25 -9.13
N LEU A 57 -20.54 9.76 -10.35
CA LEU A 57 -19.58 9.28 -11.35
C LEU A 57 -18.19 9.82 -11.01
N LYS A 58 -17.16 8.98 -11.09
CA LYS A 58 -15.77 9.41 -10.92
C LYS A 58 -15.22 9.86 -12.27
N LYS A 59 -14.25 10.79 -12.29
CA LYS A 59 -13.53 11.19 -13.53
C LYS A 59 -13.02 9.99 -14.32
N SER A 60 -12.55 8.94 -13.62
CA SER A 60 -12.12 7.68 -14.22
C SER A 60 -13.20 6.95 -15.02
N ASP A 61 -14.46 7.03 -14.61
CA ASP A 61 -15.56 6.32 -15.27
C ASP A 61 -15.85 6.94 -16.64
N ILE A 62 -15.67 8.26 -16.74
CA ILE A 62 -15.81 9.00 -17.99
C ILE A 62 -14.63 8.68 -18.91
N LEU A 63 -13.42 8.62 -18.37
CA LEU A 63 -12.24 8.20 -19.13
C LEU A 63 -12.34 6.76 -19.64
N LEU A 64 -12.89 5.84 -18.86
CA LEU A 64 -13.17 4.46 -19.29
C LEU A 64 -14.21 4.40 -20.41
N SER A 65 -15.21 5.29 -20.38
CA SER A 65 -16.20 5.42 -21.44
C SER A 65 -15.56 5.91 -22.75
N ILE A 66 -14.66 6.90 -22.66
CA ILE A 66 -13.88 7.40 -23.81
C ILE A 66 -12.96 6.30 -24.36
N ALA A 67 -12.25 5.59 -23.48
CA ALA A 67 -11.38 4.47 -23.86
C ALA A 67 -12.17 3.36 -24.56
N THR A 68 -13.33 2.97 -24.03
CA THR A 68 -14.24 1.99 -24.64
C THR A 68 -14.63 2.42 -26.06
N ALA A 69 -15.09 3.67 -26.22
CA ALA A 69 -15.48 4.18 -27.53
C ALA A 69 -14.32 4.18 -28.54
N HIS A 70 -13.09 4.42 -28.09
CA HIS A 70 -11.91 4.36 -28.94
C HIS A 70 -11.52 2.92 -29.29
N TRP A 71 -11.43 2.04 -28.28
CA TRP A 71 -10.97 0.67 -28.43
C TRP A 71 -11.89 -0.16 -29.32
N SER A 72 -13.21 0.03 -29.19
CA SER A 72 -14.23 -0.60 -30.05
C SER A 72 -14.21 -0.12 -31.50
N ARG A 73 -13.72 1.10 -31.78
CA ARG A 73 -13.67 1.66 -33.16
C ARG A 73 -12.46 1.16 -33.95
N GLU A 74 -11.34 0.93 -33.30
CA GLU A 74 -10.11 0.49 -33.96
C GLU A 74 -10.11 -0.98 -34.37
N ASP A 75 -10.90 -1.84 -33.72
CA ASP A 75 -10.90 -3.28 -33.95
C ASP A 75 -12.33 -3.84 -34.02
N GLN A 76 -12.81 -4.07 -35.25
CA GLN A 76 -14.18 -4.53 -35.51
C GLN A 76 -14.39 -6.01 -35.16
N THR A 77 -13.31 -6.75 -34.91
CA THR A 77 -13.33 -8.19 -34.63
C THR A 77 -13.33 -8.52 -33.13
N ASN A 78 -12.88 -7.61 -32.27
CA ASN A 78 -12.90 -7.76 -30.82
C ASN A 78 -13.25 -6.41 -30.15
N SER A 79 -14.54 -6.17 -29.91
CA SER A 79 -14.98 -4.96 -29.21
C SER A 79 -14.65 -5.07 -27.71
N ILE A 80 -13.55 -4.45 -27.30
CA ILE A 80 -13.12 -4.42 -25.90
C ILE A 80 -13.91 -3.34 -25.15
N VAL A 81 -14.77 -3.77 -24.22
CA VAL A 81 -15.45 -2.85 -23.30
C VAL A 81 -14.50 -2.56 -22.13
N ALA A 82 -13.71 -1.50 -22.27
CA ALA A 82 -12.63 -1.16 -21.32
C ALA A 82 -13.11 -1.13 -19.86
N ARG A 83 -14.34 -0.64 -19.62
CA ARG A 83 -14.93 -0.59 -18.27
C ARG A 83 -15.11 -1.97 -17.65
N GLU A 84 -15.64 -2.93 -18.41
CA GLU A 84 -15.93 -4.29 -17.94
C GLU A 84 -14.65 -5.07 -17.73
N GLU A 85 -13.73 -4.99 -18.70
CA GLU A 85 -12.42 -5.66 -18.66
C GLU A 85 -11.55 -5.17 -17.51
N ILE A 86 -11.50 -3.85 -17.27
CA ILE A 86 -10.77 -3.27 -16.14
C ILE A 86 -11.43 -3.68 -14.82
N GLN A 87 -12.76 -3.69 -14.73
CA GLN A 87 -13.45 -4.13 -13.52
C GLN A 87 -13.19 -5.63 -13.24
N ALA A 88 -13.20 -6.48 -14.27
CA ALA A 88 -12.87 -7.89 -14.12
C ALA A 88 -11.45 -8.11 -13.59
N LEU A 89 -10.47 -7.33 -14.07
CA LEU A 89 -9.10 -7.37 -13.55
C LEU A 89 -9.04 -6.87 -12.10
N VAL A 90 -9.74 -5.79 -11.76
CA VAL A 90 -9.85 -5.31 -10.37
C VAL A 90 -10.37 -6.42 -9.44
N ASP A 91 -11.41 -7.14 -9.87
CA ASP A 91 -12.00 -8.23 -9.10
C ASP A 91 -11.00 -9.39 -8.92
N LYS A 92 -10.24 -9.74 -9.96
CA LYS A 92 -9.16 -10.75 -9.86
C LYS A 92 -8.08 -10.31 -8.87
N LEU A 93 -7.61 -9.06 -8.96
CA LEU A 93 -6.59 -8.51 -8.04
C LEU A 93 -7.09 -8.53 -6.59
N ASN A 94 -8.37 -8.22 -6.36
CA ASN A 94 -8.95 -8.20 -5.03
C ASN A 94 -9.20 -9.59 -4.42
N LYS A 95 -9.22 -10.64 -5.25
CA LYS A 95 -9.27 -12.05 -4.81
C LYS A 95 -7.90 -12.63 -4.43
N HIS A 96 -6.81 -11.95 -4.76
CA HIS A 96 -5.46 -12.41 -4.44
C HIS A 96 -5.23 -12.49 -2.93
N GLU A 97 -4.48 -13.48 -2.44
CA GLU A 97 -4.24 -13.69 -1.00
C GLU A 97 -3.49 -12.53 -0.32
N SER A 98 -2.69 -11.80 -1.09
CA SER A 98 -1.99 -10.61 -0.60
C SER A 98 -2.90 -9.38 -0.48
N ARG A 99 -4.19 -9.49 -0.85
CA ARG A 99 -5.19 -8.43 -0.64
C ARG A 99 -5.54 -8.36 0.85
N GLY A 100 -5.22 -7.22 1.45
CA GLY A 100 -5.47 -6.89 2.84
C GLY A 100 -6.66 -5.94 3.01
N THR A 101 -6.49 -4.88 3.80
CA THR A 101 -7.55 -3.87 4.03
C THR A 101 -7.63 -2.82 2.94
N VAL A 102 -6.60 -2.67 2.10
CA VAL A 102 -6.58 -1.69 1.01
C VAL A 102 -6.97 -2.42 -0.27
N GLU A 103 -8.10 -2.01 -0.84
CA GLU A 103 -8.66 -2.61 -2.06
C GLU A 103 -8.10 -1.96 -3.32
N PHE A 104 -7.98 -2.75 -4.38
CA PHE A 104 -7.72 -2.26 -5.73
C PHE A 104 -9.00 -1.70 -6.34
N ASP A 105 -8.84 -0.69 -7.21
CA ASP A 105 -9.94 -0.06 -7.95
C ASP A 105 -9.50 0.21 -9.38
N SER A 106 -10.46 0.64 -10.21
CA SER A 106 -10.19 0.96 -11.62
C SER A 106 -9.16 2.08 -11.77
N ASN A 107 -9.08 3.01 -10.81
CA ASN A 107 -8.06 4.07 -10.81
C ASN A 107 -6.64 3.51 -10.72
N PHE A 108 -6.43 2.50 -9.89
CA PHE A 108 -5.13 1.85 -9.78
C PHE A 108 -4.74 1.15 -11.07
N VAL A 109 -5.65 0.34 -11.64
CA VAL A 109 -5.39 -0.39 -12.89
C VAL A 109 -5.14 0.58 -14.05
N LEU A 110 -5.94 1.65 -14.15
CA LEU A 110 -5.72 2.70 -15.15
C LEU A 110 -4.37 3.38 -14.99
N ARG A 111 -3.94 3.70 -13.75
CA ARG A 111 -2.62 4.29 -13.52
C ARG A 111 -1.49 3.34 -13.88
N ALA A 112 -1.65 2.05 -13.59
CA ALA A 112 -0.70 1.03 -14.02
C ALA A 112 -0.63 0.97 -15.55
N LEU A 113 -1.78 0.98 -16.23
CA LEU A 113 -1.86 0.93 -17.69
C LEU A 113 -1.29 2.19 -18.36
N MET A 114 -1.56 3.37 -17.80
CA MET A 114 -0.97 4.62 -18.27
C MET A 114 0.55 4.65 -18.05
N LEU A 115 1.03 4.01 -16.97
CA LEU A 115 2.44 3.92 -16.68
C LEU A 115 3.16 3.01 -17.69
N THR A 116 2.62 1.81 -17.92
CA THR A 116 3.17 0.80 -18.85
C THR A 116 3.02 1.21 -20.31
N GLY A 117 1.90 1.83 -20.69
CA GLY A 117 1.68 2.44 -22.02
C GLY A 117 2.42 3.76 -22.26
N GLU A 118 3.41 4.09 -21.41
CA GLU A 118 4.28 5.26 -21.54
C GLU A 118 3.57 6.62 -21.71
N VAL A 119 2.42 6.79 -21.04
CA VAL A 119 1.67 8.03 -21.10
C VAL A 119 2.40 9.11 -20.30
N SER A 120 2.56 10.31 -20.87
CA SER A 120 3.38 11.38 -20.30
C SER A 120 2.90 11.84 -18.91
N SER A 121 1.59 11.85 -18.67
CA SER A 121 0.95 12.21 -17.41
C SER A 121 0.11 11.06 -16.87
N LEU A 122 0.12 10.85 -15.55
CA LEU A 122 -0.78 9.94 -14.85
C LEU A 122 -1.95 10.67 -14.19
N SER A 123 -2.24 11.91 -14.59
CA SER A 123 -3.45 12.61 -14.18
C SER A 123 -4.61 12.18 -15.07
N PHE A 124 -5.79 12.07 -14.45
CA PHE A 124 -7.05 11.78 -15.12
C PHE A 124 -7.68 13.04 -15.76
N SER A 125 -6.85 13.90 -16.34
CA SER A 125 -7.29 15.06 -17.12
C SER A 125 -7.59 14.63 -18.56
N LEU A 126 -8.70 15.11 -19.13
CA LEU A 126 -9.13 14.75 -20.50
C LEU A 126 -8.06 15.04 -21.55
N SER A 127 -7.30 16.12 -21.38
CA SER A 127 -6.19 16.52 -22.24
C SER A 127 -5.10 15.44 -22.39
N ASN A 128 -4.97 14.53 -21.42
CA ASN A 128 -4.01 13.42 -21.50
C ASN A 128 -4.52 12.23 -22.32
N PHE A 129 -5.83 12.11 -22.56
CA PHE A 129 -6.47 10.98 -23.23
C PHE A 129 -6.68 11.25 -24.73
N THR A 130 -5.59 11.63 -25.40
CA THR A 130 -5.56 11.76 -26.86
C THR A 130 -5.72 10.40 -27.54
N LYS A 131 -6.07 10.38 -28.84
CA LYS A 131 -6.11 9.13 -29.63
C LYS A 131 -4.82 8.32 -29.50
N SER A 132 -3.67 8.98 -29.62
CA SER A 132 -2.36 8.32 -29.47
C SER A 132 -2.17 7.70 -28.09
N THR A 133 -2.58 8.40 -27.02
CA THR A 133 -2.55 7.86 -25.65
C THR A 133 -3.43 6.62 -25.53
N LEU A 134 -4.65 6.68 -26.06
CA LEU A 134 -5.63 5.61 -25.99
C LEU A 134 -5.19 4.35 -26.76
N SER A 135 -4.55 4.52 -27.92
CA SER A 135 -3.95 3.40 -28.67
C SER A 135 -2.80 2.77 -27.88
N LYS A 136 -1.88 3.55 -27.31
CA LYS A 136 -0.79 3.01 -26.47
C LYS A 136 -1.31 2.25 -25.24
N MET A 137 -2.35 2.78 -24.60
CA MET A 137 -3.01 2.08 -23.50
C MET A 137 -3.66 0.77 -23.98
N LYS A 138 -4.25 0.75 -25.18
CA LYS A 138 -4.80 -0.48 -25.77
C LYS A 138 -3.70 -1.51 -26.03
N ASP A 139 -2.60 -1.11 -26.64
CA ASP A 139 -1.48 -1.99 -26.96
C ASP A 139 -0.89 -2.61 -25.69
N ALA A 140 -0.71 -1.80 -24.64
CA ALA A 140 -0.27 -2.27 -23.33
C ALA A 140 -1.28 -3.22 -22.67
N TRP A 141 -2.58 -2.97 -22.83
CA TRP A 141 -3.65 -3.84 -22.30
C TRP A 141 -3.68 -5.21 -23.00
N MET A 142 -3.50 -5.21 -24.32
CA MET A 142 -3.50 -6.43 -25.14
C MET A 142 -2.27 -7.32 -24.88
N SER A 143 -1.21 -6.76 -24.31
CA SER A 143 -0.02 -7.51 -23.91
C SER A 143 -0.30 -8.30 -22.62
N PRO A 144 -0.20 -9.65 -22.62
CA PRO A 144 -0.40 -10.47 -21.43
C PRO A 144 0.60 -10.15 -20.30
N GLU A 145 1.72 -9.52 -20.64
CA GLU A 145 2.77 -9.06 -19.73
C GLU A 145 2.25 -8.01 -18.76
N PHE A 146 1.23 -7.23 -19.12
CA PHE A 146 0.61 -6.25 -18.24
C PHE A 146 -0.08 -6.92 -17.05
N GLU A 147 -1.05 -7.81 -17.30
CA GLU A 147 -1.72 -8.57 -16.23
C GLU A 147 -0.70 -9.37 -15.42
N LYS A 148 0.25 -10.04 -16.10
CA LYS A 148 1.32 -10.79 -15.44
C LYS A 148 2.15 -9.93 -14.48
N SER A 149 2.49 -8.69 -14.85
CA SER A 149 3.31 -7.80 -14.02
C SER A 149 2.62 -7.38 -12.71
N LEU A 150 1.30 -7.21 -12.76
CA LEU A 150 0.48 -6.95 -11.58
C LEU A 150 0.53 -8.13 -10.61
N PHE A 151 0.25 -9.34 -11.09
CA PHE A 151 0.27 -10.53 -10.24
C PHE A 151 1.67 -10.88 -9.74
N ARG A 152 2.72 -10.75 -10.57
CA ARG A 152 4.11 -10.90 -10.13
C ARG A 152 4.48 -9.96 -8.99
N THR A 153 3.98 -8.72 -9.03
CA THR A 153 4.17 -7.76 -7.93
C THR A 153 3.47 -8.22 -6.65
N LEU A 154 2.25 -8.75 -6.76
CA LEU A 154 1.51 -9.26 -5.60
C LEU A 154 2.11 -10.55 -5.03
N ASP A 155 2.59 -11.45 -5.87
CA ASP A 155 3.33 -12.65 -5.49
C ASP A 155 4.63 -12.28 -4.76
N LEU A 156 5.37 -11.30 -5.28
CA LEU A 156 6.58 -10.81 -4.65
C LEU A 156 6.27 -10.21 -3.28
N MET A 157 5.25 -9.35 -3.19
CA MET A 157 4.78 -8.79 -1.93
C MET A 157 4.39 -9.90 -0.92
N LYS A 158 3.66 -10.92 -1.36
CA LYS A 158 3.30 -12.08 -0.53
C LYS A 158 4.55 -12.82 -0.05
N SER A 159 5.52 -13.05 -0.92
CA SER A 159 6.77 -13.74 -0.56
C SER A 159 7.60 -12.99 0.49
N TYR A 160 7.35 -11.69 0.65
CA TYR A 160 7.93 -10.85 1.70
C TYR A 160 7.12 -10.88 3.02
N GLY A 161 5.98 -11.58 3.04
CA GLY A 161 5.03 -11.56 4.15
C GLY A 161 4.15 -10.31 4.19
N PHE A 162 4.14 -9.52 3.12
CA PHE A 162 3.34 -8.31 3.03
C PHE A 162 1.97 -8.59 2.40
N THR A 163 1.03 -7.72 2.75
CA THR A 163 -0.29 -7.61 2.15
C THR A 163 -0.61 -6.13 1.95
N THR A 164 -1.63 -5.81 1.15
CA THR A 164 -2.04 -4.40 0.97
C THR A 164 -2.49 -3.73 2.27
N SER A 165 -2.73 -4.48 3.35
CA SER A 165 -2.93 -3.91 4.69
C SER A 165 -1.76 -3.06 5.16
N HIS A 166 -0.53 -3.41 4.77
CA HIS A 166 0.69 -2.82 5.31
C HIS A 166 1.06 -1.49 4.64
N ILE A 167 0.59 -1.25 3.41
CA ILE A 167 0.89 -0.03 2.65
C ILE A 167 -0.19 1.03 2.86
N ARG A 168 0.20 2.30 2.89
CA ARG A 168 -0.76 3.42 2.97
C ARG A 168 -1.50 3.65 1.65
N SER A 169 -0.86 3.34 0.53
CA SER A 169 -1.41 3.58 -0.80
C SER A 169 -0.94 2.49 -1.76
N LYS A 170 -1.88 1.85 -2.47
CA LYS A 170 -1.61 0.89 -3.56
C LYS A 170 -0.73 1.46 -4.67
N ILE A 171 -0.67 2.79 -4.79
CA ILE A 171 0.16 3.48 -5.78
C ILE A 171 1.67 3.21 -5.59
N SER A 172 2.10 2.82 -4.38
CA SER A 172 3.48 2.42 -4.11
C SER A 172 3.94 1.18 -4.87
N LEU A 173 2.99 0.37 -5.38
CA LEU A 173 3.27 -0.84 -6.14
C LEU A 173 3.62 -0.54 -7.60
N LEU A 174 3.27 0.65 -8.11
CA LEU A 174 3.42 0.98 -9.54
C LEU A 174 4.87 0.89 -10.05
N PRO A 175 5.91 1.33 -9.31
CA PRO A 175 7.30 1.16 -9.76
C PRO A 175 7.72 -0.30 -9.91
N VAL A 176 7.24 -1.17 -9.01
CA VAL A 176 7.52 -2.62 -9.07
C VAL A 176 6.79 -3.26 -10.25
N ILE A 177 5.54 -2.85 -10.50
CA ILE A 177 4.77 -3.29 -11.68
C ILE A 177 5.49 -2.89 -12.97
N TYR A 178 5.94 -1.63 -13.07
CA TYR A 178 6.65 -1.16 -14.25
C TYR A 178 7.99 -1.87 -14.43
N TYR A 179 8.73 -2.13 -13.35
CA TYR A 179 9.94 -2.94 -13.40
C TYR A 179 9.66 -4.33 -14.00
N PHE A 180 8.64 -5.04 -13.50
CA PHE A 180 8.29 -6.35 -14.05
C PHE A 180 7.86 -6.25 -15.51
N TYR A 181 7.02 -5.28 -15.86
CA TYR A 181 6.52 -5.12 -17.23
C TYR A 181 7.65 -4.82 -18.23
N SER A 182 8.45 -3.77 -17.96
CA SER A 182 9.53 -3.31 -18.85
C SER A 182 10.64 -4.34 -19.07
N ASN A 183 10.82 -5.28 -18.14
CA ASN A 183 11.85 -6.31 -18.20
C ASN A 183 11.31 -7.69 -18.63
N GLY A 184 10.07 -7.78 -19.14
CA GLY A 184 9.52 -9.05 -19.62
C GLY A 184 9.17 -10.05 -18.51
N ASN A 185 8.81 -9.55 -17.33
CA ASN A 185 8.42 -10.31 -16.14
C ASN A 185 9.49 -11.32 -15.68
N PRO A 186 10.71 -10.85 -15.34
CA PRO A 186 11.82 -11.73 -14.96
C PRO A 186 11.49 -12.52 -13.70
N THR A 187 11.99 -13.76 -13.62
CA THR A 187 11.96 -14.52 -12.38
C THR A 187 13.03 -13.97 -11.43
N ILE A 188 12.60 -13.47 -10.27
CA ILE A 188 13.52 -12.95 -9.25
C ILE A 188 13.69 -14.01 -8.15
N SER A 189 14.58 -14.98 -8.39
CA SER A 189 14.86 -16.12 -7.49
C SER A 189 15.91 -15.79 -6.43
N TYR A 190 15.87 -16.52 -5.30
CA TYR A 190 16.95 -16.54 -4.32
C TYR A 190 18.18 -17.33 -4.76
N GLU A 191 18.15 -18.01 -5.90
CA GLU A 191 19.30 -18.82 -6.33
C GLU A 191 20.28 -18.01 -7.19
N SER A 192 19.78 -17.01 -7.92
CA SER A 192 20.63 -16.14 -8.73
C SER A 192 21.08 -14.91 -7.95
N LYS A 193 22.35 -14.51 -8.15
CA LYS A 193 22.91 -13.28 -7.53
C LYS A 193 22.05 -12.06 -7.86
N HIS A 194 21.77 -11.87 -9.15
CA HIS A 194 20.93 -10.79 -9.68
C HIS A 194 19.49 -10.81 -9.13
N GLY A 195 18.95 -12.02 -8.92
CA GLY A 195 17.64 -12.18 -8.29
C GLY A 195 17.66 -11.70 -6.84
N LYS A 196 18.62 -12.18 -6.04
CA LYS A 196 18.78 -11.73 -4.64
C LYS A 196 18.88 -10.21 -4.54
N GLU A 197 19.76 -9.58 -5.31
CA GLU A 197 19.99 -8.13 -5.26
C GLU A 197 18.71 -7.34 -5.56
N ASN A 198 17.99 -7.69 -6.63
CA ASN A 198 16.72 -7.04 -6.94
C ASN A 198 15.65 -7.26 -5.86
N ARG A 199 15.59 -8.45 -5.26
CA ARG A 199 14.66 -8.69 -4.15
C ARG A 199 14.95 -7.75 -2.99
N GLN A 200 16.22 -7.63 -2.60
CA GLN A 200 16.65 -6.76 -1.52
C GLN A 200 16.30 -5.30 -1.79
N LYS A 201 16.61 -4.81 -3.01
CA LYS A 201 16.27 -3.46 -3.44
C LYS A 201 14.76 -3.18 -3.42
N ILE A 202 13.95 -4.10 -3.94
CA ILE A 202 12.48 -3.96 -3.95
C ILE A 202 11.91 -4.06 -2.53
N LEU A 203 12.44 -4.96 -1.70
CA LEU A 203 12.03 -5.07 -0.29
C LEU A 203 12.31 -3.76 0.45
N TYR A 204 13.49 -3.17 0.27
CA TYR A 204 13.83 -1.88 0.83
C TYR A 204 12.88 -0.77 0.36
N TRP A 205 12.60 -0.70 -0.95
CA TRP A 205 11.60 0.23 -1.53
C TRP A 205 10.24 0.09 -0.84
N MET A 206 9.73 -1.14 -0.72
CA MET A 206 8.43 -1.39 -0.10
C MET A 206 8.41 -0.96 1.36
N CYS A 207 9.46 -1.28 2.12
CA CYS A 207 9.54 -0.92 3.53
C CYS A 207 9.64 0.59 3.75
N SER A 208 10.48 1.27 2.95
CA SER A 208 10.68 2.73 2.99
C SER A 208 9.38 3.50 2.74
N ILE A 209 8.48 2.96 1.91
CA ILE A 209 7.21 3.63 1.64
C ILE A 209 6.19 3.38 2.74
N VAL A 210 6.25 2.21 3.38
CA VAL A 210 5.44 1.97 4.57
C VAL A 210 5.85 2.92 5.69
N THR A 211 7.16 3.14 5.88
CA THR A 211 7.74 4.03 6.91
C THR A 211 7.34 5.48 6.69
N ASN A 212 7.75 6.04 5.56
CA ASN A 212 7.70 7.49 5.37
C ASN A 212 6.31 7.92 4.89
N GLY A 213 5.61 7.05 4.15
CA GLY A 213 4.23 7.28 3.75
C GLY A 213 4.01 8.44 2.76
N GLU A 214 5.08 9.01 2.18
CA GLU A 214 5.07 10.26 1.40
C GLU A 214 4.49 10.14 -0.03
N LEU A 215 3.97 8.97 -0.41
CA LEU A 215 3.28 8.77 -1.68
C LEU A 215 1.76 9.05 -1.61
N THR A 216 1.27 9.66 -0.54
CA THR A 216 -0.15 10.01 -0.38
C THR A 216 -0.49 11.30 -1.13
N THR A 217 -0.97 11.09 -2.36
CA THR A 217 -2.00 11.87 -3.05
C THR A 217 -1.62 13.19 -3.73
N GLY A 218 -0.67 13.99 -3.23
CA GLY A 218 -0.33 15.30 -3.84
C GLY A 218 0.84 15.26 -4.83
N GLY A 219 1.99 14.72 -4.40
CA GLY A 219 3.22 14.67 -5.21
C GLY A 219 3.39 13.39 -6.04
N THR A 220 2.42 12.48 -6.01
CA THR A 220 2.58 11.10 -6.47
C THR A 220 2.79 10.99 -7.98
N ILE A 221 2.18 11.86 -8.80
CA ILE A 221 2.27 11.77 -10.27
C ILE A 221 3.66 12.17 -10.78
N GLN A 222 4.21 13.28 -10.30
CA GLN A 222 5.55 13.74 -10.71
C GLN A 222 6.64 12.80 -10.19
N THR A 223 6.48 12.36 -8.94
CA THR A 223 7.30 11.29 -8.38
C THR A 223 7.28 10.04 -9.26
N ILE A 224 6.12 9.52 -9.64
CA ILE A 224 6.05 8.31 -10.49
C ILE A 224 6.64 8.57 -11.87
N ARG A 225 6.48 9.77 -12.45
CA ARG A 225 7.14 10.11 -13.72
C ARG A 225 8.65 10.03 -13.61
N GLY A 226 9.21 10.61 -12.55
CA GLY A 226 10.63 10.51 -12.26
C GLY A 226 11.06 9.06 -12.06
N VAL A 227 10.30 8.28 -11.28
CA VAL A 227 10.57 6.85 -11.05
C VAL A 227 10.50 6.04 -12.34
N ARG A 228 9.53 6.31 -13.23
CA ARG A 228 9.49 5.69 -14.56
C ARG A 228 10.73 6.01 -15.38
N LYS A 229 11.18 7.28 -15.34
CA LYS A 229 12.38 7.71 -16.05
C LYS A 229 13.60 6.94 -15.53
N ALA A 230 13.78 6.85 -14.21
CA ALA A 230 14.84 6.07 -13.58
C ALA A 230 14.78 4.59 -14.00
N LEU A 231 13.58 3.98 -13.98
CA LEU A 231 13.36 2.59 -14.42
C LEU A 231 13.69 2.36 -15.89
N ARG A 232 13.41 3.33 -16.77
CA ARG A 232 13.69 3.23 -18.20
C ARG A 232 15.19 3.38 -18.52
N GLU A 233 15.89 4.23 -17.77
CA GLU A 233 17.30 4.53 -17.98
C GLU A 233 18.22 3.50 -17.27
N SER A 234 17.65 2.66 -16.40
CA SER A 234 18.32 1.54 -15.73
C SER A 234 18.74 0.43 -16.70
N PRO A 235 19.84 -0.30 -16.41
CA PRO A 235 20.16 -1.53 -17.10
C PRO A 235 19.02 -2.56 -17.06
N ALA A 236 18.96 -3.39 -18.10
CA ALA A 236 17.96 -4.45 -18.21
C ALA A 236 18.02 -5.39 -16.99
N ASN A 237 16.84 -5.72 -16.47
CA ASN A 237 16.59 -6.53 -15.28
C ASN A 237 17.11 -5.92 -13.97
N GLU A 238 17.55 -4.67 -13.91
CA GLU A 238 17.99 -4.06 -12.65
C GLU A 238 16.96 -3.09 -12.10
N PHE A 239 16.59 -3.27 -10.82
CA PHE A 239 15.76 -2.33 -10.09
C PHE A 239 16.62 -1.15 -9.61
N PRO A 240 16.40 0.08 -10.13
CA PRO A 240 17.27 1.23 -9.91
C PRO A 240 16.90 1.97 -8.63
N LEU A 241 17.19 1.34 -7.49
CA LEU A 241 16.81 1.88 -6.19
C LEU A 241 17.41 3.27 -5.92
N ASN A 242 18.71 3.43 -6.18
CA ASN A 242 19.45 4.65 -5.88
C ASN A 242 18.98 5.83 -6.76
N GLU A 243 18.66 5.55 -8.02
CA GLU A 243 18.16 6.55 -8.97
C GLU A 243 16.73 6.96 -8.62
N ILE A 244 15.91 6.01 -8.17
CA ILE A 244 14.56 6.27 -7.65
C ILE A 244 14.63 7.17 -6.41
N GLU A 245 15.54 6.87 -5.49
CA GLU A 245 15.80 7.63 -4.26
C GLU A 245 16.29 9.05 -4.55
N SER A 246 17.31 9.19 -5.41
CA SER A 246 17.78 10.50 -5.90
C SER A 246 16.66 11.32 -6.54
N THR A 247 15.82 10.66 -7.33
CA THR A 247 14.67 11.29 -7.96
C THR A 247 13.65 11.78 -6.93
N LEU A 248 13.40 11.00 -5.87
CA LEU A 248 12.49 11.38 -4.80
C LEU A 248 13.00 12.57 -4.00
N ASN A 249 14.30 12.61 -3.70
CA ASN A 249 14.94 13.72 -2.99
C ASN A 249 14.75 15.05 -3.73
N ASN A 250 14.78 15.05 -5.08
CA ASN A 250 14.48 16.25 -5.89
C ASN A 250 13.05 16.78 -5.70
N TYR A 251 12.13 15.98 -5.19
CA TYR A 251 10.76 16.37 -4.87
C TYR A 251 10.55 16.63 -3.36
N ASN A 252 11.63 16.84 -2.60
CA ASN A 252 11.62 16.95 -1.14
C ASN A 252 10.93 15.75 -0.47
N LYS A 253 11.12 14.57 -1.05
CA LYS A 253 10.65 13.31 -0.49
C LYS A 253 11.84 12.44 -0.16
N SER A 254 11.81 11.80 1.00
CA SER A 254 12.89 10.94 1.44
C SER A 254 12.46 9.47 1.36
N MET A 255 13.38 8.64 0.89
CA MET A 255 13.31 7.20 1.10
C MET A 255 14.07 6.82 2.36
N GLY A 256 13.91 5.56 2.75
CA GLY A 256 14.68 4.98 3.84
C GLY A 256 14.04 5.07 5.20
N PHE A 257 14.84 4.61 6.15
CA PHE A 257 14.49 4.51 7.55
C PHE A 257 14.99 5.77 8.24
N ASP A 258 14.07 6.65 8.64
CA ASP A 258 14.43 7.73 9.56
C ASP A 258 14.05 7.36 10.99
N ARG A 259 14.91 7.80 11.92
CA ARG A 259 14.77 7.50 13.35
C ARG A 259 13.42 7.97 13.89
N GLU A 260 12.98 9.17 13.49
CA GLU A 260 11.76 9.79 14.01
C GLU A 260 10.51 8.99 13.62
N ASN A 261 10.41 8.55 12.37
CA ASN A 261 9.30 7.75 11.85
C ASN A 261 9.29 6.34 12.46
N ILE A 262 10.46 5.73 12.66
CA ILE A 262 10.55 4.43 13.33
C ILE A 262 10.17 4.58 14.81
N GLU A 263 10.72 5.55 15.53
CA GLU A 263 10.38 5.80 16.94
C GLU A 263 8.88 6.08 17.13
N ARG A 264 8.28 6.83 16.21
CA ARG A 264 6.83 7.05 16.18
C ARG A 264 6.03 5.74 16.10
N TRP A 265 6.58 4.69 15.50
CA TRP A 265 5.92 3.38 15.44
C TRP A 265 5.97 2.61 16.75
N PHE A 266 7.07 2.74 17.50
CA PHE A 266 7.19 2.14 18.84
C PHE A 266 6.32 2.87 19.88
N ASN A 267 6.11 4.18 19.68
CA ASN A 267 5.37 5.02 20.64
C ASN A 267 3.86 5.11 20.37
N ASP A 268 3.38 4.69 19.19
CA ASP A 268 1.98 4.78 18.83
C ASP A 268 1.24 3.46 19.10
N SER A 269 0.79 3.31 20.35
CA SER A 269 -0.01 2.17 20.82
C SER A 269 -1.42 2.10 20.17
N SER A 270 -1.83 3.11 19.40
CA SER A 270 -3.12 3.16 18.69
C SER A 270 -3.07 2.57 17.29
N LYS A 271 -1.86 2.39 16.72
CA LYS A 271 -1.69 1.83 15.38
C LYS A 271 -1.79 0.32 15.42
N SER A 272 -2.87 -0.17 14.81
CA SER A 272 -3.16 -1.58 14.53
C SER A 272 -1.91 -2.37 14.08
N ASN A 273 -1.89 -3.66 14.40
CA ASN A 273 -1.08 -4.82 13.95
C ASN A 273 -0.30 -4.74 12.60
N ARG A 274 -0.63 -3.78 11.72
CA ARG A 274 -0.03 -3.54 10.40
C ARG A 274 1.39 -2.99 10.45
N VAL A 275 1.62 -1.89 11.17
CA VAL A 275 2.97 -1.27 11.26
C VAL A 275 3.94 -2.22 11.96
N LEU A 276 3.44 -2.88 13.00
CA LEU A 276 4.13 -3.93 13.73
C LEU A 276 4.73 -5.00 12.82
N ARG A 277 3.90 -5.64 12.00
CA ARG A 277 4.36 -6.75 11.14
C ARG A 277 5.42 -6.31 10.15
N VAL A 278 5.36 -5.06 9.67
CA VAL A 278 6.43 -4.51 8.82
C VAL A 278 7.73 -4.38 9.59
N VAL A 279 7.72 -3.81 10.80
CA VAL A 279 8.92 -3.71 11.65
C VAL A 279 9.50 -5.08 11.95
N LEU A 280 8.67 -6.07 12.27
CA LEU A 280 9.16 -7.41 12.57
C LEU A 280 9.69 -8.14 11.32
N SER A 281 9.07 -7.95 10.15
CA SER A 281 9.59 -8.47 8.88
C SER A 281 10.92 -7.81 8.51
N LEU A 282 11.10 -6.53 8.86
CA LEU A 282 12.34 -5.79 8.64
C LEU A 282 13.52 -6.33 9.44
N LEU A 283 13.32 -6.99 10.58
CA LEU A 283 14.40 -7.65 11.32
C LEU A 283 15.08 -8.79 10.54
N TYR A 284 14.44 -9.26 9.47
CA TYR A 284 15.00 -10.28 8.59
C TYR A 284 15.69 -9.69 7.37
N PHE A 285 15.58 -8.37 7.15
CA PHE A 285 16.23 -7.66 6.06
C PHE A 285 17.75 -7.92 6.10
N PRO A 286 18.41 -8.07 4.93
CA PRO A 286 17.88 -7.93 3.57
C PRO A 286 17.15 -9.18 3.05
N ASN A 287 17.08 -10.24 3.85
CA ASN A 287 16.31 -11.44 3.54
C ASN A 287 14.86 -11.29 4.00
N VAL A 288 14.01 -12.26 3.67
CA VAL A 288 12.63 -12.31 4.17
C VAL A 288 12.54 -13.25 5.36
N ALA A 289 11.54 -13.04 6.22
CA ALA A 289 11.33 -13.89 7.38
C ALA A 289 11.22 -15.38 7.03
N ASN A 290 10.46 -15.72 5.98
CA ASN A 290 10.69 -16.87 5.10
C ASN A 290 9.56 -16.98 4.06
N GLU A 291 9.90 -17.52 2.90
CA GLU A 291 8.97 -17.95 1.84
C GLU A 291 8.32 -19.32 2.15
N ASN A 292 8.94 -20.12 3.04
CA ASN A 292 8.61 -21.53 3.26
C ASN A 292 7.90 -21.85 4.59
N TYR A 293 7.67 -20.86 5.46
CA TYR A 293 7.12 -21.09 6.80
C TYR A 293 6.05 -20.07 7.17
N SER A 294 4.98 -20.54 7.82
CA SER A 294 4.02 -19.69 8.52
C SER A 294 4.64 -19.14 9.81
N PHE A 295 4.70 -17.80 9.92
CA PHE A 295 5.06 -17.13 11.17
C PHE A 295 3.82 -16.61 11.88
N GLU A 296 3.88 -16.67 13.19
CA GLU A 296 2.95 -16.04 14.11
C GLU A 296 3.67 -14.90 14.83
N VAL A 297 2.90 -13.88 15.21
CA VAL A 297 3.40 -12.82 16.09
C VAL A 297 3.28 -13.32 17.52
N ASP A 298 4.40 -13.37 18.22
CA ASP A 298 4.50 -13.76 19.63
C ASP A 298 4.96 -12.58 20.49
N HIS A 299 4.54 -12.61 21.75
CA HIS A 299 5.00 -11.70 22.79
C HIS A 299 6.15 -12.33 23.55
N ILE A 300 7.35 -11.74 23.49
CA ILE A 300 8.56 -12.18 24.21
C ILE A 300 8.20 -12.35 25.69
N PHE A 301 7.71 -11.28 26.33
CA PHE A 301 7.03 -11.33 27.62
C PHE A 301 5.55 -11.69 27.40
N PRO A 302 5.08 -12.86 27.86
CA PRO A 302 3.75 -13.34 27.56
C PRO A 302 2.64 -12.36 27.96
N LYS A 303 1.65 -12.20 27.09
CA LYS A 303 0.49 -11.33 27.30
C LYS A 303 -0.27 -11.66 28.59
N SER A 304 -0.35 -12.94 28.98
CA SER A 304 -0.99 -13.37 30.23
C SER A 304 -0.25 -12.88 31.48
N LYS A 305 1.08 -12.75 31.41
CA LYS A 305 1.96 -12.34 32.51
C LYS A 305 2.14 -10.83 32.66
N LEU A 306 1.73 -10.06 31.65
CA LEU A 306 1.74 -8.59 31.70
C LEU A 306 0.36 -7.99 32.02
N LYS A 307 -0.61 -8.80 32.47
CA LYS A 307 -1.91 -8.30 32.94
C LYS A 307 -1.75 -7.70 34.34
N SER A 308 -2.43 -6.58 34.60
CA SER A 308 -2.36 -5.91 35.91
C SER A 308 -2.66 -6.85 37.07
N ASP A 309 -3.68 -7.70 36.97
CA ASP A 309 -4.05 -8.64 38.03
C ASP A 309 -2.94 -9.65 38.34
N TYR A 310 -2.30 -10.22 37.30
CA TYR A 310 -1.19 -11.16 37.47
C TYR A 310 0.02 -10.50 38.15
N LEU A 311 0.35 -9.27 37.74
CA LEU A 311 1.49 -8.53 38.29
C LEU A 311 1.28 -8.16 39.77
N VAL A 312 0.05 -7.88 40.18
CA VAL A 312 -0.28 -7.59 41.58
C VAL A 312 -0.29 -8.87 42.41
N ASP A 313 -0.97 -9.91 41.95
CA ASP A 313 -1.25 -11.10 42.77
C ASP A 313 -0.05 -12.05 42.84
N GLU A 314 0.66 -12.26 41.73
CA GLU A 314 1.74 -13.26 41.63
C GLU A 314 3.14 -12.67 41.77
N VAL A 315 3.34 -11.42 41.30
CA VAL A 315 4.64 -10.72 41.36
C VAL A 315 4.72 -9.78 42.58
N GLY A 316 3.58 -9.37 43.14
CA GLY A 316 3.53 -8.50 44.31
C GLY A 316 3.78 -7.01 44.01
N MET A 317 3.59 -6.58 42.76
CA MET A 317 3.76 -5.17 42.37
C MET A 317 2.61 -4.29 42.86
N SER A 318 2.88 -2.99 43.00
CA SER A 318 1.80 -2.03 43.24
C SER A 318 0.88 -1.92 42.01
N ARG A 319 -0.40 -1.58 42.24
CA ARG A 319 -1.36 -1.37 41.13
C ARG A 319 -0.89 -0.31 40.12
N GLU A 320 -0.14 0.70 40.58
CA GLU A 320 0.35 1.76 39.71
C GLU A 320 1.46 1.25 38.77
N GLU A 321 2.42 0.48 39.30
CA GLU A 321 3.47 -0.16 38.51
C GLU A 321 2.90 -1.20 37.54
N ALA A 322 1.98 -2.04 38.01
CA ALA A 322 1.31 -3.03 37.19
C ALA A 322 0.58 -2.38 35.99
N SER A 323 -0.10 -1.25 36.21
CA SER A 323 -0.77 -0.50 35.14
C SER A 323 0.21 0.10 34.13
N LYS A 324 1.40 0.52 34.56
CA LYS A 324 2.46 1.01 33.65
C LYS A 324 2.99 -0.12 32.77
N ILE A 325 3.27 -1.29 33.35
CA ILE A 325 3.75 -2.47 32.62
C ILE A 325 2.69 -3.00 31.65
N GLU A 326 1.42 -3.04 32.04
CA GLU A 326 0.35 -3.53 31.15
C GLU A 326 0.24 -2.72 29.86
N LYS A 327 0.55 -1.42 29.89
CA LYS A 327 0.59 -0.57 28.68
C LYS A 327 1.71 -0.95 27.72
N LEU A 328 2.80 -1.54 28.22
CA LEU A 328 3.93 -2.00 27.42
C LEU A 328 3.68 -3.36 26.75
N ARG A 329 2.60 -4.06 27.13
CA ARG A 329 2.27 -5.40 26.67
C ARG A 329 2.31 -5.56 25.15
N ASP A 330 1.65 -4.65 24.43
CA ASP A 330 1.54 -4.71 22.97
C ASP A 330 2.59 -3.80 22.27
N ASN A 331 3.64 -3.39 22.99
CA ASN A 331 4.74 -2.62 22.43
C ASN A 331 5.48 -3.44 21.34
N PRO A 332 5.85 -2.86 20.19
CA PRO A 332 6.60 -3.59 19.14
C PRO A 332 7.90 -4.23 19.62
N ALA A 333 8.59 -3.62 20.59
CA ALA A 333 9.78 -4.18 21.21
C ALA A 333 9.49 -5.42 22.06
N ASN A 334 8.24 -5.73 22.38
CA ASN A 334 7.85 -6.97 23.05
C ASN A 334 7.50 -8.07 22.04
N LEU A 335 7.48 -7.76 20.74
CA LEU A 335 6.91 -8.64 19.74
C LEU A 335 7.99 -9.25 18.84
N GLN A 336 7.75 -10.48 18.38
CA GLN A 336 8.66 -11.22 17.51
C GLN A 336 7.89 -12.11 16.53
N LEU A 337 8.50 -12.41 15.38
CA LEU A 337 8.00 -13.43 14.47
C LEU A 337 8.59 -14.78 14.86
N ILE A 338 7.73 -15.73 15.19
CA ILE A 338 8.14 -17.09 15.54
C ILE A 338 7.35 -18.08 14.69
N ARG A 339 7.97 -19.21 14.33
CA ARG A 339 7.26 -20.26 13.58
C ARG A 339 6.20 -20.91 14.48
N GLU A 340 5.08 -21.34 13.90
CA GLU A 340 3.94 -21.92 14.61
C GLU A 340 4.32 -23.02 15.63
N ARG A 341 5.16 -23.98 15.23
CA ARG A 341 5.58 -25.08 16.12
C ARG A 341 6.40 -24.59 17.32
N PRO A 342 7.50 -23.82 17.16
CA PRO A 342 8.17 -23.17 18.27
C PRO A 342 7.26 -22.28 19.12
N ASN A 343 6.32 -21.53 18.50
CA ASN A 343 5.39 -20.66 19.23
C ASN A 343 4.55 -21.45 20.23
N ARG A 344 3.97 -22.57 19.77
CA ARG A 344 3.19 -23.48 20.62
C ARG A 344 4.02 -24.07 21.77
N LYS A 345 5.32 -24.30 21.55
CA LYS A 345 6.24 -24.77 22.62
C LYS A 345 6.60 -23.67 23.60
N LYS A 346 6.76 -22.43 23.13
CA LYS A 346 7.01 -21.26 23.97
C LYS A 346 5.80 -20.99 24.86
N SER A 347 4.60 -20.90 24.28
CA SER A 347 3.37 -20.60 25.02
C SER A 347 3.59 -19.40 25.96
N ASP A 348 3.19 -19.51 27.23
CA ASP A 348 3.35 -18.50 28.26
C ASP A 348 4.68 -18.62 29.07
N LYS A 349 5.71 -19.27 28.52
CA LYS A 349 7.03 -19.30 29.16
C LYS A 349 7.62 -17.90 29.27
N PRO A 350 8.19 -17.54 30.44
CA PRO A 350 8.84 -16.24 30.60
C PRO A 350 10.15 -16.17 29.77
N PRO A 351 10.62 -14.96 29.42
CA PRO A 351 11.86 -14.80 28.67
C PRO A 351 13.06 -15.46 29.34
N ALA A 352 13.16 -15.38 30.67
CA ALA A 352 14.23 -16.01 31.46
C ALA A 352 14.31 -17.54 31.28
N GLU A 353 13.21 -18.22 30.97
CA GLU A 353 13.20 -19.66 30.66
C GLU A 353 13.40 -19.92 29.16
N TRP A 354 12.80 -19.09 28.30
CA TRP A 354 12.77 -19.35 26.86
C TRP A 354 14.07 -18.94 26.15
N LEU A 355 14.56 -17.73 26.41
CA LEU A 355 15.68 -17.12 25.68
C LEU A 355 17.00 -17.89 25.83
N PRO A 356 17.39 -18.40 27.03
CA PRO A 356 18.63 -19.18 27.17
C PRO A 356 18.66 -20.48 26.36
N THR A 357 17.52 -20.96 25.89
CA THR A 357 17.42 -22.19 25.06
C THR A 357 17.54 -21.91 23.56
N ARG A 358 17.74 -20.65 23.17
CA ARG A 358 17.83 -20.21 21.77
C ARG A 358 19.28 -20.12 21.32
N SER A 359 19.50 -20.16 20.01
CA SER A 359 20.83 -19.99 19.41
C SER A 359 21.21 -18.52 19.30
N ASP A 360 22.50 -18.23 19.18
CA ASP A 360 23.00 -16.87 18.96
C ASP A 360 22.38 -16.20 17.72
N ASP A 361 22.18 -16.95 16.62
CA ASP A 361 21.48 -16.43 15.43
C ASP A 361 20.06 -15.95 15.75
N TYR A 362 19.36 -16.62 16.66
CA TYR A 362 18.03 -16.22 17.08
C TYR A 362 18.10 -14.92 17.88
N MET A 363 19.01 -14.87 18.85
CA MET A 363 19.18 -13.72 19.74
C MET A 363 19.56 -12.47 18.94
N GLN A 364 20.54 -12.61 18.03
CA GLN A 364 20.96 -11.55 17.13
C GLN A 364 19.81 -11.12 16.23
N ARG A 365 19.21 -12.04 15.46
CA ARG A 365 18.13 -11.73 14.51
C ARG A 365 16.94 -11.03 15.15
N HIS A 366 16.55 -11.44 16.35
CA HIS A 366 15.45 -10.82 17.08
C HIS A 366 15.87 -9.59 17.89
N ARG A 367 17.15 -9.21 17.85
CA ARG A 367 17.76 -8.08 18.58
C ARG A 367 17.46 -8.16 20.08
N ILE A 368 17.68 -9.35 20.65
CA ILE A 368 17.47 -9.61 22.07
C ILE A 368 18.70 -9.10 22.85
N PRO A 369 18.54 -8.23 23.86
CA PRO A 369 19.64 -7.81 24.74
C PRO A 369 20.32 -9.01 25.40
N GLU A 370 21.64 -9.00 25.53
CA GLU A 370 22.42 -10.14 26.05
C GLU A 370 22.44 -10.23 27.59
N SER A 371 22.01 -9.18 28.30
CA SER A 371 21.96 -9.19 29.76
C SER A 371 20.79 -10.04 30.27
N ASN A 372 21.09 -11.19 30.88
CA ASN A 372 20.09 -12.10 31.44
C ASN A 372 19.22 -11.44 32.52
N GLU A 373 19.74 -10.42 33.23
CA GLU A 373 18.98 -9.67 34.23
C GLU A 373 17.76 -8.96 33.60
N LEU A 374 17.85 -8.58 32.31
CA LEU A 374 16.75 -7.94 31.58
C LEU A 374 15.61 -8.91 31.23
N TYR A 375 15.75 -10.22 31.47
CA TYR A 375 14.72 -11.20 31.11
C TYR A 375 13.65 -11.38 32.19
N GLU A 376 13.85 -10.74 33.34
CA GLU A 376 12.90 -10.71 34.45
C GLU A 376 11.77 -9.70 34.19
N ILE A 377 10.59 -9.95 34.77
CA ILE A 377 9.37 -9.16 34.51
C ILE A 377 9.53 -7.72 35.01
N GLU A 378 10.28 -7.53 36.10
CA GLU A 378 10.60 -6.26 36.71
C GLU A 378 11.38 -5.35 35.75
N ASN A 379 12.20 -5.95 34.88
CA ASN A 379 13.07 -5.24 33.95
C ASN A 379 12.47 -5.14 32.53
N VAL A 380 11.17 -5.43 32.37
CA VAL A 380 10.48 -5.38 31.08
C VAL A 380 10.65 -4.01 30.41
N GLY A 381 10.56 -2.90 31.15
CA GLY A 381 10.76 -1.56 30.58
C GLY A 381 12.15 -1.37 29.97
N GLU A 382 13.19 -1.78 30.72
CA GLU A 382 14.58 -1.67 30.29
C GLU A 382 14.90 -2.60 29.11
N PHE A 383 14.38 -3.83 29.15
CA PHE A 383 14.49 -4.77 28.04
C PHE A 383 13.90 -4.19 26.75
N LEU A 384 12.70 -3.61 26.84
CA LEU A 384 11.99 -3.09 25.68
C LEU A 384 12.68 -1.88 25.07
N GLU A 385 13.21 -0.97 25.90
CA GLU A 385 13.99 0.17 25.39
C GLU A 385 15.32 -0.28 24.78
N ALA A 386 16.08 -1.17 25.45
CA ALA A 386 17.32 -1.71 24.90
C ALA A 386 17.09 -2.42 23.56
N ARG A 387 16.06 -3.27 23.48
CA ARG A 387 15.69 -3.96 22.24
C ARG A 387 15.26 -2.97 21.15
N LYS A 388 14.44 -1.97 21.48
CA LYS A 388 14.02 -0.92 20.55
C LYS A 388 15.21 -0.18 19.95
N ASP A 389 16.18 0.22 20.78
CA ASP A 389 17.39 0.91 20.31
C ASP A 389 18.26 0.03 19.41
N MET A 390 18.39 -1.25 19.72
CA MET A 390 19.08 -2.22 18.87
C MET A 390 18.38 -2.39 17.52
N ILE A 391 17.04 -2.48 17.51
CA ILE A 391 16.25 -2.57 16.28
C ILE A 391 16.42 -1.30 15.43
N ILE A 392 16.26 -0.12 16.03
CA ILE A 392 16.39 1.15 15.32
C ILE A 392 17.80 1.29 14.72
N SER A 393 18.83 1.04 15.52
CA SER A 393 20.22 1.17 15.07
C SER A 393 20.55 0.25 13.91
N ASP A 394 20.07 -0.99 13.96
CA ASP A 394 20.24 -1.97 12.90
C ASP A 394 19.51 -1.57 11.60
N LEU A 395 18.26 -1.13 11.69
CA LEU A 395 17.51 -0.67 10.52
C LEU A 395 18.15 0.56 9.87
N LEU A 396 18.68 1.48 10.68
CA LEU A 396 19.41 2.65 10.19
C LEU A 396 20.71 2.26 9.48
N ASN A 397 21.45 1.27 9.98
CA ASN A 397 22.69 0.77 9.36
C ASN A 397 22.43 -0.01 8.06
N GLN A 398 21.25 -0.62 7.94
CA GLN A 398 20.84 -1.36 6.75
C GLN A 398 20.29 -0.47 5.63
N SER A 399 20.13 0.84 5.86
CA SER A 399 19.69 1.80 4.85
C SER A 399 20.81 2.07 3.82
N PRO A 400 20.60 1.77 2.52
CA PRO A 400 21.55 2.00 1.44
C PRO A 400 22.09 3.44 1.37
N ASP A 401 21.26 4.43 1.72
CA ASP A 401 21.63 5.85 1.77
C ASP A 401 22.83 6.16 2.68
N ARG A 402 23.08 5.34 3.71
CA ARG A 402 24.14 5.61 4.70
C ARG A 402 25.43 4.82 4.46
N ASN A 403 25.39 3.77 3.66
CA ASN A 403 26.59 3.00 3.33
C ASN A 403 27.53 3.75 2.38
N ASN A 404 27.01 4.68 1.57
CA ASN A 404 27.82 5.54 0.69
C ASN A 404 28.51 6.71 1.41
N ILE A 405 28.08 7.08 2.62
CA ILE A 405 28.71 8.17 3.39
C ILE A 405 29.99 7.65 4.07
N SER A 406 30.02 6.40 4.53
CA SER A 406 31.18 5.86 5.25
C SER A 406 32.41 5.56 4.37
N MET A 407 32.26 5.48 3.05
CA MET A 407 33.40 5.25 2.15
C MET A 407 34.12 6.53 1.72
N ASN A 408 33.45 7.69 1.68
CA ASN A 408 34.10 8.94 1.31
C ASN A 408 34.76 9.66 2.50
N ASP A 409 34.29 9.42 3.73
CA ASP A 409 34.86 10.06 4.93
C ASP A 409 36.11 9.34 5.48
N GLN A 410 36.54 8.22 4.87
CA GLN A 410 37.79 7.54 5.23
C GLN A 410 39.00 7.93 4.35
N GLU A 411 38.80 8.62 3.22
CA GLU A 411 39.92 9.07 2.37
C GLU A 411 40.47 10.46 2.77
N ASP A 412 39.78 11.23 3.61
CA ASP A 412 40.25 12.53 4.11
C ASP A 412 40.97 12.46 5.47
N LEU A 413 41.35 11.26 5.92
CA LEU A 413 42.13 11.02 7.14
C LEU A 413 43.29 10.03 6.93
N ILE A 414 44.12 10.25 5.89
CA ILE A 414 45.53 9.77 5.85
C ILE A 414 46.44 10.87 5.29
#